data_AF-A0A932GR04-F1
#
_entry.id   AF-A0A932GR04-F1
#
_cell.length_a   1.000
_cell.length_b   1.000
_cell.length_c   1.000
_cell.angle_alpha   90.00
_cell.angle_beta   90.00
_cell.angle_gamma   90.00
#
_symmetry.space_group_name_H-M   'P 1'
#
loop_
_entity.id
_entity.type
_entity.pdbx_description
1 polymer ?
#
loop_
_entity_poly.entity_id
_entity_poly.type
_entity_poly.pdbx_seq_one_letter_code
_entity_poly.pdbx_strand_id
1 'polypeptide(L)'
;MAEIVLDKSYLDGAPTSSVLALCDRFEVLLSDELFFEMMTTAPHSQKRCFSKLPNRENPVGLIPNAGFLLRFERENQRQCTPLRQHRFNDRYIFNQKLRKGSFVFEGEVLENLNRWRSQVEGDTKKFVDRWLVVHQFFPELNGIEWRDFPAAITKVRQKIALDYDFVRGLYASLLHEDAPPHAPAPATVGPPWAWFRWVQCQVLAALRIFERYGGRLPQNPGPEFWRKAEHSMLDVYYVILGTLAG
;
A
#
# COMPACT_ATOMS: atom_id res chain seq x y z
N MET A 1 2.31 -6.39 22.23
CA MET A 1 3.05 -5.22 21.71
C MET A 1 2.26 -4.71 20.51
N ALA A 2 2.13 -3.39 20.32
CA ALA A 2 1.45 -2.86 19.13
C ALA A 2 2.36 -2.99 17.90
N GLU A 3 1.75 -3.24 16.75
CA GLU A 3 2.42 -3.42 15.46
C GLU A 3 2.54 -2.06 14.75
N ILE A 4 3.69 -1.76 14.14
CA ILE A 4 3.87 -0.54 13.34
C ILE A 4 4.46 -0.90 11.99
N VAL A 5 3.71 -0.64 10.92
CA VAL A 5 4.22 -0.80 9.55
C VAL A 5 5.06 0.40 9.18
N LEU A 6 6.30 0.16 8.74
CA LEU A 6 7.16 1.21 8.20
C LEU A 6 6.70 1.57 6.78
N ASP A 7 6.82 2.85 6.45
CA ASP A 7 6.83 3.33 5.07
C ASP A 7 8.20 3.94 4.74
N LYS A 8 8.46 4.13 3.44
CA LYS A 8 9.74 4.68 2.98
C LYS A 8 9.91 6.15 3.36
N SER A 9 8.83 6.93 3.38
CA SER A 9 8.88 8.37 3.68
C SER A 9 9.39 8.64 5.10
N TYR A 10 8.93 7.84 6.07
CA TYR A 10 9.40 7.84 7.44
C TYR A 10 10.85 7.38 7.54
N LEU A 11 11.21 6.28 6.84
CA LEU A 11 12.61 5.83 6.80
C LEU A 11 13.54 6.83 6.14
N ASP A 12 13.09 7.66 5.20
CA ASP A 12 13.91 8.70 4.60
C ASP A 12 14.01 9.93 5.51
N GLY A 13 12.90 10.36 6.13
CA GLY A 13 12.82 11.59 6.92
C GLY A 13 13.24 11.49 8.38
N ALA A 14 12.99 10.37 9.06
CA ALA A 14 13.21 10.24 10.49
C ALA A 14 14.71 10.05 10.82
N PRO A 15 15.22 10.58 11.95
CA PRO A 15 16.59 10.32 12.37
C PRO A 15 16.75 8.85 12.80
N THR A 16 17.97 8.31 12.70
CA THR A 16 18.29 6.92 13.07
C THR A 16 17.85 6.58 14.49
N SER A 17 18.07 7.49 15.45
CA SER A 17 17.68 7.30 16.85
C SER A 17 16.18 7.09 17.02
N SER A 18 15.33 7.78 16.24
CA SER A 18 13.88 7.60 16.29
C SER A 18 13.44 6.25 15.74
N VAL A 19 14.08 5.77 14.66
CA VAL A 19 13.78 4.44 14.11
C VAL A 19 14.19 3.34 15.09
N LEU A 20 15.35 3.44 15.72
CA LEU A 20 15.80 2.48 16.73
C LEU A 20 14.88 2.48 17.95
N ALA A 21 14.52 3.66 18.48
CA ALA A 21 13.57 3.78 19.58
C ALA A 21 12.19 3.21 19.25
N LEU A 22 11.76 3.29 17.99
CA LEU A 22 10.54 2.63 17.51
C LEU A 22 10.67 1.11 17.60
N CYS A 23 11.77 0.54 17.09
CA CYS A 23 12.05 -0.90 17.13
C CYS A 23 12.25 -1.47 18.53
N ASP A 24 12.58 -0.64 19.52
CA ASP A 24 12.72 -1.07 20.91
C ASP A 24 11.39 -1.07 21.67
N ARG A 25 10.40 -0.30 21.20
CA ARG A 25 9.10 -0.13 21.87
C ARG A 25 7.96 -0.88 21.21
N PHE A 26 8.05 -1.08 19.91
CA PHE A 26 6.98 -1.61 19.07
C PHE A 26 7.46 -2.77 18.23
N GLU A 27 6.49 -3.55 17.77
CA GLU A 27 6.75 -4.60 16.82
C GLU A 27 6.72 -4.00 15.41
N VAL A 28 7.90 -3.54 14.98
CA VAL A 28 8.06 -2.84 13.71
C VAL A 28 8.04 -3.84 12.55
N LEU A 29 7.18 -3.58 11.57
CA LEU A 29 6.95 -4.42 10.40
C LEU A 29 7.48 -3.75 9.14
N LEU A 30 8.07 -4.56 8.26
CA LEU A 30 8.59 -4.14 6.96
C LEU A 30 7.98 -5.04 5.88
N SER A 31 7.24 -4.46 4.96
CA SER A 31 6.60 -5.23 3.89
C SER A 31 7.56 -5.57 2.75
N ASP A 32 7.22 -6.59 1.96
CA ASP A 32 7.93 -6.91 0.73
C ASP A 32 8.06 -5.69 -0.19
N GLU A 33 6.99 -4.90 -0.36
CA GLU A 33 7.02 -3.69 -1.20
C GLU A 33 8.05 -2.69 -0.71
N LEU A 34 8.09 -2.41 0.60
CA LEU A 34 9.08 -1.50 1.16
C LEU A 34 10.50 -2.05 1.00
N PHE A 35 10.67 -3.36 1.19
CA PHE A 35 11.97 -4.01 1.00
C PHE A 35 12.48 -3.80 -0.44
N PHE A 36 11.65 -4.12 -1.44
CA PHE A 36 12.00 -3.95 -2.84
C PHE A 36 12.15 -2.48 -3.24
N GLU A 37 11.32 -1.58 -2.72
CA GLU A 37 11.44 -0.13 -2.94
C GLU A 37 12.78 0.40 -2.39
N MET A 38 13.20 -0.06 -1.21
CA MET A 38 14.51 0.28 -0.62
C MET A 38 15.68 -0.30 -1.43
N MET A 39 15.51 -1.45 -2.08
CA MET A 39 16.54 -2.04 -2.92
C MET A 39 16.66 -1.35 -4.28
N THR A 40 15.56 -0.83 -4.83
CA THR A 40 15.52 -0.23 -6.17
C THR A 40 15.77 1.27 -6.21
N THR A 41 15.76 1.96 -5.05
CA THR A 41 16.05 3.40 -4.96
C THR A 41 17.53 3.74 -5.18
N ALA A 42 17.85 5.04 -5.26
CA ALA A 42 19.21 5.51 -5.46
C ALA A 42 20.17 5.03 -4.34
N PRO A 43 21.44 4.70 -4.63
CA PRO A 43 22.36 4.08 -3.66
C PRO A 43 22.48 4.83 -2.33
N HIS A 44 22.45 6.17 -2.36
CA HIS A 44 22.49 7.00 -1.15
C HIS A 44 21.23 6.80 -0.28
N SER A 45 20.05 6.75 -0.90
CA SER A 45 18.77 6.54 -0.19
C SER A 45 18.69 5.12 0.37
N GLN A 46 19.13 4.12 -0.40
CA GLN A 46 19.23 2.74 0.04
C GLN A 46 20.11 2.61 1.29
N LYS A 47 21.35 3.12 1.22
CA LYS A 47 22.29 3.13 2.35
C LYS A 47 21.63 3.77 3.58
N ARG A 48 21.02 4.95 3.39
CA ARG A 48 20.35 5.69 4.46
C ARG A 48 19.26 4.85 5.12
N CYS A 49 18.31 4.29 4.36
CA CYS A 49 17.22 3.50 4.92
C CYS A 49 17.71 2.25 5.67
N PHE A 50 18.59 1.44 5.05
CA PHE A 50 19.10 0.23 5.70
C PHE A 50 20.01 0.51 6.91
N SER A 51 20.72 1.65 6.92
CA SER A 51 21.55 2.05 8.05
C SER A 51 20.75 2.41 9.31
N LYS A 52 19.48 2.81 9.15
CA LYS A 52 18.57 3.17 10.26
C LYS A 52 18.00 1.96 10.99
N LEU A 53 17.96 0.80 10.35
CA LEU A 53 17.45 -0.43 10.95
C LEU A 53 18.46 -1.02 11.95
N PRO A 54 17.99 -1.70 13.02
CA PRO A 54 18.84 -2.37 13.99
C PRO A 54 19.83 -3.34 13.33
N ASN A 55 21.05 -3.40 13.86
CA ASN A 55 22.08 -4.32 13.38
C ASN A 55 22.10 -5.61 14.23
N ARG A 56 21.00 -6.36 14.18
CA ARG A 56 20.81 -7.61 14.92
C ARG A 56 20.04 -8.63 14.08
N GLU A 57 19.92 -9.85 14.57
CA GLU A 57 19.02 -10.85 14.02
C GLU A 57 17.57 -10.40 14.13
N ASN A 58 16.78 -10.66 13.08
CA ASN A 58 15.37 -10.27 12.94
C ASN A 58 15.14 -8.81 13.37
N PRO A 59 15.80 -7.85 12.70
CA PRO A 59 15.81 -6.46 13.14
C PRO A 59 14.41 -5.80 13.09
N VAL A 60 13.51 -6.34 12.27
CA VAL A 60 12.09 -5.99 12.12
C VAL A 60 11.31 -7.28 11.80
N GLY A 61 9.98 -7.25 11.84
CA GLY A 61 9.15 -8.33 11.32
C GLY A 61 8.94 -8.16 9.81
N LEU A 62 9.37 -9.12 8.99
CA LEU A 62 9.04 -9.11 7.56
C LEU A 62 7.61 -9.62 7.36
N ILE A 63 6.79 -8.83 6.68
CA ILE A 63 5.41 -9.19 6.32
C ILE A 63 5.24 -9.19 4.81
N PRO A 64 4.32 -10.01 4.28
CA PRO A 64 4.09 -10.06 2.85
C PRO A 64 3.35 -8.82 2.36
N ASN A 65 3.37 -8.64 1.04
CA ASN A 65 2.62 -7.59 0.35
C ASN A 65 1.09 -7.70 0.50
N ALA A 66 0.38 -6.60 0.23
CA ALA A 66 -1.09 -6.59 0.30
C ALA A 66 -1.72 -7.61 -0.68
N GLY A 67 -1.11 -7.83 -1.85
CA GLY A 67 -1.57 -8.82 -2.83
C GLY A 67 -1.55 -10.26 -2.31
N PHE A 68 -0.55 -10.62 -1.50
CA PHE A 68 -0.49 -11.90 -0.82
C PHE A 68 -1.63 -12.04 0.19
N LEU A 69 -1.92 -11.01 0.99
CA LEU A 69 -3.02 -11.05 1.95
C LEU A 69 -4.38 -11.24 1.27
N LEU A 70 -4.63 -10.51 0.17
CA LEU A 70 -5.86 -10.68 -0.62
C LEU A 70 -6.01 -12.12 -1.14
N ARG A 71 -4.90 -12.71 -1.58
CA ARG A 71 -4.84 -14.11 -2.04
C ARG A 71 -5.10 -15.10 -0.92
N PHE A 72 -4.47 -14.89 0.24
CA PHE A 72 -4.69 -15.70 1.43
C PHE A 72 -6.16 -15.71 1.82
N GLU A 73 -6.81 -14.54 1.87
CA GLU A 73 -8.22 -14.42 2.23
C GLU A 73 -9.14 -15.15 1.25
N ARG A 74 -8.84 -15.05 -0.04
CA ARG A 74 -9.54 -15.79 -1.10
C ARG A 74 -9.36 -17.31 -0.96
N GLU A 75 -8.15 -17.77 -0.69
CA GLU A 75 -7.84 -19.21 -0.63
C GLU A 75 -8.33 -19.86 0.67
N ASN A 76 -8.36 -19.11 1.76
CA ASN A 76 -8.69 -19.63 3.09
C ASN A 76 -10.07 -19.21 3.59
N GLN A 77 -10.78 -18.34 2.86
CA GLN A 77 -12.10 -17.81 3.22
C GLN A 77 -12.17 -17.26 4.66
N ARG A 78 -11.08 -16.62 5.11
CA ARG A 78 -10.96 -15.99 6.43
C ARG A 78 -10.11 -14.74 6.36
N GLN A 79 -10.35 -13.81 7.29
CA GLN A 79 -9.57 -12.57 7.44
C GLN A 79 -8.07 -12.84 7.67
N CYS A 80 -7.21 -11.92 7.23
CA CYS A 80 -5.75 -12.00 7.36
C CYS A 80 -5.18 -11.33 8.63
N THR A 81 -6.04 -10.89 9.55
CA THR A 81 -5.61 -10.27 10.80
C THR A 81 -5.58 -11.28 11.95
N PRO A 82 -4.59 -11.17 12.88
CA PRO A 82 -3.54 -10.15 12.94
C PRO A 82 -2.37 -10.42 11.98
N LEU A 83 -1.73 -9.35 11.48
CA LEU A 83 -0.64 -9.43 10.49
C LEU A 83 0.55 -10.28 10.95
N ARG A 84 0.82 -10.33 12.26
CA ARG A 84 1.87 -11.20 12.82
C ARG A 84 1.81 -12.66 12.41
N GLN A 85 0.63 -13.19 12.08
CA GLN A 85 0.48 -14.58 11.67
C GLN A 85 1.02 -14.85 10.25
N HIS A 86 1.25 -13.79 9.48
CA HIS A 86 1.72 -13.87 8.10
C HIS A 86 3.21 -13.57 7.95
N ARG A 87 3.93 -13.37 9.05
CA ARG A 87 5.33 -13.00 9.01
C ARG A 87 6.22 -14.11 8.49
N PHE A 88 7.33 -13.69 7.93
CA PHE A 88 8.46 -14.57 7.69
C PHE A 88 9.06 -15.01 9.03
N ASN A 89 9.09 -16.31 9.29
CA ASN A 89 9.46 -16.88 10.60
C ASN A 89 10.92 -17.35 10.69
N ASP A 90 11.70 -17.24 9.62
CA ASP A 90 13.10 -17.65 9.67
C ASP A 90 14.00 -16.58 10.30
N ARG A 91 15.13 -17.04 10.81
CA ARG A 91 16.18 -16.18 11.35
C ARG A 91 16.91 -15.52 10.19
N TYR A 92 17.01 -14.20 10.21
CA TYR A 92 17.70 -13.45 9.16
C TYR A 92 18.46 -12.23 9.71
N ILE A 93 19.45 -11.79 8.94
CA ILE A 93 20.18 -10.53 9.15
C ILE A 93 20.31 -9.85 7.79
N PHE A 94 20.04 -8.54 7.72
CA PHE A 94 20.26 -7.80 6.48
C PHE A 94 21.73 -7.80 6.08
N ASN A 95 22.00 -7.96 4.79
CA ASN A 95 23.37 -7.93 4.28
C ASN A 95 24.05 -6.60 4.59
N GLN A 96 25.22 -6.63 5.25
CA GLN A 96 25.95 -5.42 5.64
C GLN A 96 26.29 -4.50 4.47
N LYS A 97 26.44 -5.04 3.26
CA LYS A 97 26.71 -4.25 2.06
C LYS A 97 25.53 -3.32 1.71
N LEU A 98 24.28 -3.68 2.05
CA LEU A 98 23.11 -2.80 1.86
C LEU A 98 23.22 -1.56 2.75
N ARG A 99 23.62 -1.74 4.01
CA ARG A 99 23.85 -0.63 4.97
C ARG A 99 25.03 0.25 4.58
N LYS A 100 25.98 -0.29 3.82
CA LYS A 100 27.15 0.43 3.30
C LYS A 100 26.90 1.07 1.93
N GLY A 101 25.84 0.69 1.23
CA GLY A 101 25.56 1.12 -0.16
C GLY A 101 26.52 0.49 -1.18
N SER A 102 27.09 -0.67 -0.85
CA SER A 102 28.07 -1.39 -1.68
C SER A 102 27.57 -2.77 -2.09
N PHE A 103 26.25 -3.02 -2.00
CA PHE A 103 25.64 -4.26 -2.45
C PHE A 103 25.49 -4.21 -3.97
N VAL A 104 25.90 -5.27 -4.65
CA VAL A 104 25.77 -5.41 -6.10
C VAL A 104 24.67 -6.43 -6.36
N PHE A 105 23.67 -6.04 -7.14
CA PHE A 105 22.54 -6.90 -7.49
C PHE A 105 22.91 -7.79 -8.67
N GLU A 106 22.94 -9.10 -8.46
CA GLU A 106 23.32 -10.09 -9.47
C GLU A 106 22.39 -11.31 -9.39
N GLY A 107 22.37 -12.09 -10.47
CA GLY A 107 21.60 -13.34 -10.58
C GLY A 107 20.11 -13.16 -10.26
N GLU A 108 19.57 -14.10 -9.47
CA GLU A 108 18.17 -14.16 -9.09
C GLU A 108 17.66 -12.87 -8.41
N VAL A 109 18.52 -12.18 -7.65
CA VAL A 109 18.12 -10.93 -6.97
C VAL A 109 17.81 -9.84 -8.00
N LEU A 110 18.64 -9.71 -9.03
CA LEU A 110 18.42 -8.72 -10.09
C LEU A 110 17.17 -9.05 -10.90
N GLU A 111 16.94 -10.33 -11.19
CA GLU A 111 15.73 -10.80 -11.89
C GLU A 111 14.45 -10.49 -11.11
N ASN A 112 14.46 -10.76 -9.80
CA ASN A 112 13.34 -10.46 -8.92
C ASN A 112 13.06 -8.95 -8.81
N LEU A 113 14.11 -8.11 -8.75
CA LEU A 113 13.96 -6.65 -8.78
C LEU A 113 13.35 -6.15 -10.10
N ASN A 114 13.77 -6.70 -11.23
CA ASN A 114 13.21 -6.33 -12.53
C ASN A 114 11.75 -6.78 -12.66
N ARG A 115 11.42 -7.99 -12.20
CA ARG A 115 10.02 -8.48 -12.17
C ARG A 115 9.14 -7.57 -11.31
N TRP A 116 9.63 -7.19 -10.13
CA TRP A 116 8.92 -6.28 -9.24
C TRP A 116 8.70 -4.92 -9.90
N ARG A 117 9.71 -4.33 -10.56
CA ARG A 117 9.55 -3.06 -11.30
C ARG A 117 8.47 -3.12 -12.37
N SER A 118 8.49 -4.18 -13.19
CA SER A 118 7.45 -4.37 -14.23
C SER A 118 6.06 -4.55 -13.62
N GLN A 119 5.96 -5.23 -12.47
CA GLN A 119 4.70 -5.36 -11.74
C GLN A 119 4.22 -4.00 -11.22
N VAL A 120 5.09 -3.21 -10.59
CA VAL A 120 4.77 -1.87 -10.08
C VAL A 120 4.29 -0.94 -11.19
N GLU A 121 4.91 -0.98 -12.37
CA GLU A 121 4.47 -0.22 -13.52
C GLU A 121 3.05 -0.64 -13.96
N GLY A 122 2.80 -1.95 -14.06
CA GLY A 122 1.49 -2.49 -14.41
C GLY A 122 0.40 -2.16 -13.40
N ASP A 123 0.72 -2.27 -12.11
CA ASP A 123 -0.20 -1.95 -11.02
C ASP A 123 -0.50 -0.45 -10.96
N THR A 124 0.49 0.40 -11.27
CA THR A 124 0.33 1.86 -11.33
C THR A 124 -0.65 2.24 -12.44
N LYS A 125 -0.56 1.62 -13.62
CA LYS A 125 -1.53 1.84 -14.71
C LYS A 125 -2.95 1.46 -14.28
N LYS A 126 -3.13 0.25 -13.73
CA LYS A 126 -4.43 -0.20 -13.21
C LYS A 126 -4.94 0.73 -12.10
N PHE A 127 -4.07 1.28 -11.28
CA PHE A 127 -4.43 2.23 -10.24
C PHE A 127 -4.97 3.53 -10.82
N VAL A 128 -4.30 4.09 -11.84
CA VAL A 128 -4.78 5.24 -12.59
C VAL A 128 -6.14 4.96 -13.26
N ASP A 129 -6.30 3.78 -13.86
CA ASP A 129 -7.57 3.38 -14.50
C ASP A 129 -8.72 3.35 -13.49
N ARG A 130 -8.49 2.82 -12.28
CA ARG A 130 -9.50 2.85 -11.20
C ARG A 130 -9.89 4.27 -10.79
N TRP A 131 -8.97 5.22 -10.84
CA TRP A 131 -9.30 6.62 -10.53
C TRP A 131 -10.27 7.24 -11.53
N LEU A 132 -10.17 6.85 -12.81
CA LEU A 132 -11.04 7.38 -13.86
C LEU A 132 -12.50 7.03 -13.62
N VAL A 133 -12.78 5.90 -12.98
CA VAL A 133 -14.14 5.40 -12.78
C VAL A 133 -14.67 5.62 -11.36
N VAL A 134 -13.82 6.04 -10.39
CA VAL A 134 -14.23 6.11 -8.98
C VAL A 134 -15.42 7.03 -8.73
N HIS A 135 -15.54 8.12 -9.49
CA HIS A 135 -16.61 9.10 -9.33
C HIS A 135 -17.99 8.51 -9.65
N GLN A 136 -18.06 7.42 -10.44
CA GLN A 136 -19.30 6.74 -10.78
C GLN A 136 -20.00 6.14 -9.56
N PHE A 137 -19.24 5.85 -8.50
CA PHE A 137 -19.77 5.37 -7.23
C PHE A 137 -20.38 6.48 -6.35
N PHE A 138 -20.23 7.75 -6.75
CA PHE A 138 -20.68 8.91 -5.99
C PHE A 138 -21.50 9.85 -6.89
N PRO A 139 -22.75 9.47 -7.21
CA PRO A 139 -23.64 10.33 -7.99
C PRO A 139 -23.79 11.73 -7.41
N GLU A 140 -23.66 11.88 -6.08
CA GLU A 140 -23.68 13.17 -5.39
C GLU A 140 -22.57 14.13 -5.84
N LEU A 141 -21.47 13.65 -6.44
CA LEU A 141 -20.39 14.49 -6.95
C LEU A 141 -20.67 15.05 -8.36
N ASN A 142 -21.72 14.56 -9.03
CA ASN A 142 -22.06 15.00 -10.38
C ASN A 142 -22.70 16.39 -10.38
N GLY A 143 -22.20 17.29 -11.22
CA GLY A 143 -22.76 18.63 -11.40
C GLY A 143 -22.50 19.61 -10.26
N ILE A 144 -21.65 19.25 -9.28
CA ILE A 144 -21.24 20.17 -8.21
C ILE A 144 -20.37 21.29 -8.80
N GLU A 145 -20.67 22.54 -8.40
CA GLU A 145 -19.83 23.68 -8.75
C GLU A 145 -18.45 23.57 -8.10
N TRP A 146 -17.42 24.04 -8.81
CA TRP A 146 -16.02 23.95 -8.36
C TRP A 146 -15.77 24.46 -6.93
N ARG A 147 -16.49 25.50 -6.51
CA ARG A 147 -16.37 26.10 -5.18
C ARG A 147 -16.83 25.17 -4.04
N ASP A 148 -17.82 24.31 -4.29
CA ASP A 148 -18.41 23.41 -3.29
C ASP A 148 -17.78 22.02 -3.32
N PHE A 149 -16.98 21.75 -4.36
CA PHE A 149 -16.37 20.46 -4.62
C PHE A 149 -15.49 19.93 -3.48
N PRO A 150 -14.60 20.72 -2.83
CA PRO A 150 -13.78 20.23 -1.72
C PRO A 150 -14.62 19.76 -0.51
N ALA A 151 -15.71 20.47 -0.21
CA ALA A 151 -16.62 20.12 0.88
C ALA A 151 -17.37 18.81 0.57
N ALA A 152 -17.81 18.63 -0.68
CA ALA A 152 -18.46 17.39 -1.13
C ALA A 152 -17.51 16.19 -1.08
N ILE A 153 -16.28 16.34 -1.60
CA ILE A 153 -15.25 15.30 -1.51
C ILE A 153 -14.96 14.93 -0.05
N THR A 154 -14.90 15.92 0.86
CA THR A 154 -14.68 15.66 2.28
C THR A 154 -15.78 14.79 2.88
N LYS A 155 -17.06 15.08 2.59
CA LYS A 155 -18.20 14.26 3.03
C LYS A 155 -18.12 12.83 2.49
N VAL A 156 -17.80 12.68 1.20
CA VAL A 156 -17.63 11.37 0.57
C VAL A 156 -16.48 10.58 1.21
N ARG A 157 -15.34 11.23 1.48
CA ARG A 157 -14.21 10.59 2.17
C ARG A 157 -14.58 10.13 3.59
N GLN A 158 -15.35 10.93 4.33
CA GLN A 158 -15.87 10.54 5.64
C GLN A 158 -16.80 9.32 5.55
N LYS A 159 -17.68 9.30 4.55
CA LYS A 159 -18.54 8.14 4.26
C LYS A 159 -17.70 6.89 4.01
N ILE A 160 -16.69 6.94 3.15
CA ILE A 160 -15.79 5.78 2.93
C ILE A 160 -15.04 5.36 4.20
N ALA A 161 -14.63 6.33 5.03
CA ALA A 161 -13.89 6.03 6.24
C ALA A 161 -14.74 5.36 7.33
N LEU A 162 -16.01 5.73 7.45
CA LEU A 162 -16.86 5.40 8.60
C LEU A 162 -18.05 4.48 8.28
N ASP A 163 -18.55 4.48 7.05
CA ASP A 163 -19.69 3.67 6.62
C ASP A 163 -19.21 2.34 6.03
N TYR A 164 -19.12 1.33 6.90
CA TYR A 164 -18.64 0.00 6.52
C TYR A 164 -19.61 -0.73 5.58
N ASP A 165 -20.92 -0.44 5.66
CA ASP A 165 -21.92 -1.03 4.79
C ASP A 165 -21.76 -0.52 3.37
N PHE A 166 -21.49 0.78 3.23
CA PHE A 166 -21.17 1.36 1.94
C PHE A 166 -19.91 0.74 1.32
N VAL A 167 -18.82 0.58 2.08
CA VAL A 167 -17.59 -0.08 1.58
C VAL A 167 -17.86 -1.53 1.17
N ARG A 168 -18.69 -2.27 1.93
CA ARG A 168 -19.12 -3.62 1.55
C ARG A 168 -19.96 -3.63 0.28
N GLY A 169 -20.85 -2.65 0.10
CA GLY A 169 -21.63 -2.47 -1.11
C GLY A 169 -20.75 -2.20 -2.34
N LEU A 170 -19.72 -1.36 -2.18
CA LEU A 170 -18.72 -1.15 -3.22
C LEU A 170 -17.97 -2.44 -3.55
N TYR A 171 -17.48 -3.16 -2.54
CA TYR A 171 -16.84 -4.46 -2.74
C TYR A 171 -17.76 -5.43 -3.50
N ALA A 172 -19.04 -5.54 -3.11
CA ALA A 172 -20.01 -6.40 -3.80
C ALA A 172 -20.19 -6.02 -5.27
N SER A 173 -20.22 -4.71 -5.58
CA SER A 173 -20.31 -4.22 -6.96
C SER A 173 -19.06 -4.50 -7.80
N LEU A 174 -17.92 -4.83 -7.17
CA LEU A 174 -16.71 -5.24 -7.88
C LEU A 174 -16.68 -6.75 -8.18
N LEU A 175 -17.62 -7.52 -7.66
CA LEU A 175 -17.69 -8.98 -7.85
C LEU A 175 -18.41 -9.43 -9.15
N HIS A 176 -18.42 -8.59 -10.20
CA HIS A 176 -19.01 -8.92 -11.50
C HIS A 176 -18.11 -9.86 -12.35
N GLU A 177 -18.40 -10.06 -13.65
CA GLU A 177 -17.85 -11.12 -14.52
C GLU A 177 -16.32 -11.33 -14.47
N ASP A 178 -15.54 -10.31 -14.11
CA ASP A 178 -14.07 -10.36 -13.98
C ASP A 178 -13.57 -10.64 -12.55
N ALA A 179 -14.46 -10.91 -11.60
CA ALA A 179 -14.09 -11.15 -10.21
C ALA A 179 -13.27 -12.44 -10.07
N PRO A 180 -12.25 -12.46 -9.20
CA PRO A 180 -11.51 -13.68 -8.93
C PRO A 180 -12.46 -14.79 -8.48
N PRO A 181 -12.33 -16.02 -9.02
CA PRO A 181 -13.09 -17.15 -8.51
C PRO A 181 -12.83 -17.29 -7.00
N HIS A 182 -13.89 -17.53 -6.24
CA HIS A 182 -13.84 -17.65 -4.77
C HIS A 182 -13.47 -16.36 -4.02
N ALA A 183 -13.74 -15.17 -4.58
CA ALA A 183 -13.69 -13.95 -3.78
C ALA A 183 -14.57 -14.09 -2.50
N PRO A 184 -14.11 -13.63 -1.33
CA PRO A 184 -14.88 -13.75 -0.09
C PRO A 184 -16.28 -13.12 -0.22
N ALA A 185 -17.29 -13.73 0.40
CA ALA A 185 -18.66 -13.23 0.33
C ALA A 185 -18.76 -11.81 0.91
N PRO A 186 -19.45 -10.85 0.25
CA PRO A 186 -19.55 -9.47 0.74
C PRO A 186 -20.11 -9.34 2.17
N ALA A 187 -20.97 -10.27 2.58
CA ALA A 187 -21.54 -10.29 3.92
C ALA A 187 -20.50 -10.54 5.03
N THR A 188 -19.40 -11.23 4.74
CA THR A 188 -18.36 -11.60 5.72
C THR A 188 -17.16 -10.66 5.70
N VAL A 189 -16.92 -9.96 4.60
CA VAL A 189 -15.83 -9.01 4.44
C VAL A 189 -16.08 -7.78 5.29
N GLY A 190 -15.12 -7.43 6.15
CA GLY A 190 -15.22 -6.28 7.05
C GLY A 190 -13.85 -5.68 7.37
N PRO A 191 -13.76 -4.69 8.29
CA PRO A 191 -12.53 -3.97 8.61
C PRO A 191 -11.26 -4.81 8.85
N PRO A 192 -11.32 -6.04 9.43
CA PRO A 192 -10.14 -6.87 9.62
C PRO A 192 -9.68 -7.63 8.36
N TRP A 193 -10.38 -7.48 7.22
CA TRP A 193 -10.03 -8.11 5.95
C TRP A 193 -9.20 -7.18 5.06
N ALA A 194 -8.17 -7.71 4.40
CA ALA A 194 -7.40 -7.01 3.38
C ALA A 194 -8.29 -6.58 2.21
N TRP A 195 -9.26 -7.40 1.77
CA TRP A 195 -10.20 -6.99 0.71
C TRP A 195 -10.97 -5.72 1.05
N PHE A 196 -11.45 -5.62 2.29
CA PHE A 196 -12.17 -4.44 2.77
C PHE A 196 -11.27 -3.21 2.76
N ARG A 197 -10.07 -3.32 3.37
CA ARG A 197 -9.11 -2.21 3.43
C ARG A 197 -8.59 -1.82 2.06
N TRP A 198 -8.43 -2.77 1.16
CA TRP A 198 -8.05 -2.52 -0.22
C TRP A 198 -9.09 -1.64 -0.92
N VAL A 199 -10.38 -2.02 -0.90
CA VAL A 199 -11.44 -1.19 -1.50
C VAL A 199 -11.47 0.20 -0.85
N GLN A 200 -11.46 0.25 0.48
CA GLN A 200 -11.52 1.51 1.23
C GLN A 200 -10.36 2.45 0.85
N CYS A 201 -9.12 1.97 0.88
CA CYS A 201 -7.94 2.79 0.62
C CYS A 201 -7.81 3.18 -0.86
N GLN A 202 -8.15 2.27 -1.78
CA GLN A 202 -8.13 2.56 -3.22
C GLN A 202 -9.11 3.67 -3.57
N VAL A 203 -10.33 3.63 -3.02
CA VAL A 203 -11.36 4.66 -3.26
C VAL A 203 -10.95 5.99 -2.64
N LEU A 204 -10.42 6.00 -1.40
CA LEU A 204 -9.93 7.23 -0.76
C LEU A 204 -8.80 7.90 -1.55
N ALA A 205 -7.85 7.10 -2.05
CA ALA A 205 -6.73 7.62 -2.84
C ALA A 205 -7.20 8.14 -4.20
N ALA A 206 -8.11 7.41 -4.85
CA ALA A 206 -8.72 7.83 -6.10
C ALA A 206 -9.47 9.15 -5.96
N LEU A 207 -10.26 9.34 -4.91
CA LEU A 207 -10.97 10.60 -4.61
C LEU A 207 -10.01 11.77 -4.39
N ARG A 208 -8.89 11.56 -3.67
CA ARG A 208 -7.87 12.59 -3.46
C ARG A 208 -7.28 13.09 -4.79
N ILE A 209 -7.16 12.20 -5.76
CA ILE A 209 -6.56 12.50 -7.05
C ILE A 209 -7.59 13.10 -8.00
N PHE A 210 -8.82 12.59 -7.97
CA PHE A 210 -9.97 13.20 -8.60
C PHE A 210 -10.14 14.66 -8.16
N GLU A 211 -10.01 14.95 -6.86
CA GLU A 211 -9.96 16.31 -6.30
C GLU A 211 -8.81 17.14 -6.87
N ARG A 212 -7.57 16.62 -6.81
CA ARG A 212 -6.37 17.33 -7.28
C ARG A 212 -6.46 17.76 -8.74
N TYR A 213 -7.06 16.94 -9.60
CA TYR A 213 -7.15 17.17 -11.04
C TYR A 213 -8.52 17.67 -11.49
N GLY A 214 -9.41 18.00 -10.56
CA GLY A 214 -10.74 18.50 -10.86
C GLY A 214 -11.58 17.59 -11.75
N GLY A 215 -11.47 16.29 -11.51
CA GLY A 215 -12.15 15.25 -12.27
C GLY A 215 -11.63 15.03 -13.69
N ARG A 216 -10.52 15.67 -14.10
CA ARG A 216 -9.96 15.52 -15.45
C ARG A 216 -8.49 15.12 -15.39
N LEU A 217 -8.18 13.88 -15.76
CA LEU A 217 -6.78 13.48 -15.90
C LEU A 217 -6.11 14.14 -17.13
N PRO A 218 -4.78 14.35 -17.09
CA PRO A 218 -4.05 14.78 -18.26
C PRO A 218 -4.23 13.79 -19.42
N GLN A 219 -4.51 14.29 -20.63
CA GLN A 219 -4.67 13.42 -21.81
C GLN A 219 -3.37 12.70 -22.20
N ASN A 220 -2.23 13.37 -22.01
CA ASN A 220 -0.89 12.82 -22.26
C ASN A 220 -0.05 12.97 -20.98
N PRO A 221 -0.19 12.05 -20.00
CA PRO A 221 0.55 12.12 -18.75
C PRO A 221 2.05 11.95 -18.99
N GLY A 222 2.84 12.96 -18.62
CA GLY A 222 4.30 12.90 -18.69
C GLY A 222 4.94 12.05 -17.59
N PRO A 223 6.27 11.85 -17.62
CA PRO A 223 6.99 10.99 -16.67
C PRO A 223 6.76 11.37 -15.20
N GLU A 224 6.64 12.66 -14.91
CA GLU A 224 6.40 13.15 -13.55
C GLU A 224 5.02 12.78 -13.00
N PHE A 225 4.01 12.67 -13.87
CA PHE A 225 2.68 12.20 -13.46
C PHE A 225 2.76 10.73 -13.03
N TRP A 226 3.37 9.88 -13.85
CA TRP A 226 3.50 8.45 -13.58
C TRP A 226 4.32 8.18 -12.32
N ARG A 227 5.40 8.93 -12.12
CA ARG A 227 6.19 8.87 -10.88
C ARG A 227 5.35 9.19 -9.64
N LYS A 228 4.52 10.23 -9.69
CA LYS A 228 3.62 10.60 -8.58
C LYS A 228 2.52 9.55 -8.38
N ALA A 229 2.02 8.96 -9.46
CA ALA A 229 1.01 7.91 -9.40
C ALA A 229 1.56 6.64 -8.75
N GLU A 230 2.77 6.23 -9.13
CA GLU A 230 3.50 5.10 -8.53
C GLU A 230 3.69 5.31 -7.02
N HIS A 231 4.23 6.46 -6.60
CA HIS A 231 4.38 6.76 -5.18
C HIS A 231 3.04 6.72 -4.43
N SER A 232 1.98 7.30 -5.02
CA SER A 232 0.66 7.29 -4.40
C SER A 232 0.07 5.87 -4.28
N MET A 233 0.40 4.98 -5.22
CA MET A 233 -0.01 3.58 -5.18
C MET A 233 0.70 2.82 -4.06
N LEU A 234 2.02 2.99 -3.96
CA LEU A 234 2.82 2.36 -2.91
C LEU A 234 2.37 2.85 -1.52
N ASP A 235 2.10 4.15 -1.37
CA ASP A 235 1.53 4.72 -0.15
C ASP A 235 0.21 4.03 0.23
N VAL A 236 -0.66 3.74 -0.75
CA VAL A 236 -1.91 3.00 -0.50
C VAL A 236 -1.63 1.60 0.05
N TYR A 237 -0.62 0.89 -0.45
CA TYR A 237 -0.25 -0.42 0.08
C TYR A 237 0.22 -0.31 1.53
N TYR A 238 1.01 0.72 1.87
CA TYR A 238 1.41 0.97 3.26
C TYR A 238 0.21 1.30 4.16
N VAL A 239 -0.75 2.10 3.69
CA VAL A 239 -1.98 2.40 4.47
C VAL A 239 -2.82 1.15 4.68
N ILE A 240 -2.96 0.28 3.68
CA ILE A 240 -3.68 -0.99 3.83
C ILE A 240 -3.05 -1.83 4.94
N LEU A 241 -1.73 -2.03 4.89
CA LEU A 241 -1.02 -2.81 5.91
C LEU A 241 -1.08 -2.13 7.29
N GLY A 242 -0.88 -0.82 7.36
CA GLY A 242 -0.97 -0.06 8.60
C GLY A 242 -2.35 -0.14 9.26
N THR A 243 -3.42 -0.02 8.48
CA THR A 243 -4.81 -0.13 9.00
C THR A 243 -5.19 -1.56 9.41
N LEU A 244 -4.50 -2.58 8.90
CA LEU A 244 -4.65 -3.98 9.35
C LEU A 244 -3.81 -4.27 10.61
N ALA A 245 -2.70 -3.55 10.82
CA ALA A 245 -1.86 -3.66 12.00
C ALA A 245 -2.51 -3.06 13.27
N GLY A 246 -3.36 -2.03 13.11
CA GLY A 246 -4.11 -1.38 14.19
C GLY A 246 -3.75 0.08 14.37
#